data_AF-A0ABD5L5V7-F1
#
_entry.id   AF-A0ABD5L5V7-F1
#
_cell.length_a   1.000
_cell.length_b   1.000
_cell.length_c   1.000
_cell.angle_alpha   90.00
_cell.angle_beta   90.00
_cell.angle_gamma   90.00
#
_symmetry.space_group_name_H-M   'P 1'
#
loop_
_entity.id
_entity.type
_entity.pdbx_description
1 polymer ?
#
loop_
_entity_poly.entity_id
_entity_poly.type
_entity_poly.pdbx_seq_one_letter_code
_entity_poly.pdbx_strand_id
1 'polypeptide(L)'
;MKLVSVIAVIGTLIGGVVLSLSLAQLYPSVDPLNRLYGAVFLSVFVTIGMFVYSLTAQGWQQMLLRSYGWWPIPLLILFWQGGL
;
A
#
# COMPACT_ATOMS: atom_id res chain seq x y z
N MET A 1 -1.34 17.35 -15.86
CA MET A 1 -2.36 16.75 -14.98
C MET A 1 -2.53 15.25 -15.25
N LYS A 2 -3.02 14.81 -16.42
CA LYS A 2 -3.29 13.38 -16.72
C LYS A 2 -2.10 12.42 -16.46
N LEU A 3 -0.90 12.79 -16.91
CA LEU A 3 0.31 11.98 -16.68
C LEU A 3 0.62 11.79 -15.18
N VAL A 4 0.50 12.85 -14.39
CA VAL A 4 0.74 12.81 -12.94
C VAL A 4 -0.26 11.88 -12.26
N SER A 5 -1.53 11.92 -12.68
CA SER A 5 -2.55 11.02 -12.15
C SER A 5 -2.25 9.56 -12.46
N VAL A 6 -1.75 9.24 -13.67
CA VAL A 6 -1.32 7.88 -14.01
C VAL A 6 -0.15 7.43 -13.13
N ILE A 7 0.85 8.30 -12.93
CA ILE A 7 1.99 8.00 -12.06
C ILE A 7 1.53 7.77 -10.60
N ALA A 8 0.62 8.60 -10.11
CA ALA A 8 0.03 8.45 -8.78
C ALA A 8 -0.74 7.13 -8.59
N VAL A 9 -1.48 6.69 -9.62
CA VAL A 9 -2.14 5.38 -9.64
C VAL A 9 -1.10 4.27 -9.46
N ILE A 10 -0.02 4.30 -10.26
CA ILE A 10 1.04 3.29 -10.22
C ILE A 10 1.68 3.23 -8.82
N GLY A 11 2.04 4.38 -8.24
CA GLY A 11 2.62 4.43 -6.89
C GLY A 11 1.70 3.85 -5.82
N THR A 12 0.40 4.14 -5.92
CA THR A 12 -0.60 3.63 -4.97
C THR A 12 -0.80 2.13 -5.11
N LEU A 13 -0.83 1.60 -6.35
CA LEU A 13 -0.93 0.16 -6.62
C LEU A 13 0.28 -0.61 -6.09
N ILE A 14 1.50 -0.09 -6.30
CA ILE A 14 2.72 -0.67 -5.73
C ILE A 14 2.58 -0.76 -4.21
N GLY A 15 2.10 0.31 -3.57
CA GLY A 15 1.91 0.31 -2.13
C GLY A 15 0.90 -0.73 -1.65
N GLY A 16 -0.18 -0.94 -2.39
CA GLY A 16 -1.16 -2.00 -2.12
C GLY A 16 -0.55 -3.39 -2.17
N VAL A 17 0.27 -3.66 -3.19
CA VAL A 17 0.99 -4.94 -3.33
C VAL A 17 1.96 -5.14 -2.17
N VAL A 18 2.78 -4.14 -1.84
CA VAL A 18 3.73 -4.19 -0.71
C VAL A 18 2.97 -4.48 0.58
N LEU A 19 1.88 -3.77 0.86
CA LEU A 19 1.07 -3.99 2.05
C LEU A 19 0.46 -5.39 2.09
N SER A 20 -0.02 -5.90 0.95
CA SER A 20 -0.55 -7.27 0.85
C SER A 20 0.52 -8.30 1.16
N LEU A 21 1.75 -8.13 0.66
CA LEU A 21 2.87 -9.03 0.95
C LEU A 21 3.25 -8.98 2.43
N SER A 22 3.33 -7.79 3.02
CA SER A 22 3.59 -7.63 4.45
C SER A 22 2.52 -8.30 5.29
N LEU A 23 1.23 -8.09 4.98
CA LEU A 23 0.15 -8.74 5.72
C LEU A 23 0.10 -10.25 5.53
N ALA A 24 0.41 -10.78 4.34
CA ALA A 24 0.44 -12.22 4.12
C ALA A 24 1.43 -12.94 5.07
N GLN A 25 2.49 -12.24 5.48
CA GLN A 25 3.50 -12.74 6.41
C GLN A 25 3.17 -12.41 7.88
N LEU A 26 2.61 -11.22 8.12
CA LEU A 26 2.50 -10.64 9.47
C LEU A 26 1.11 -10.76 10.09
N TYR A 27 0.08 -11.11 9.31
CA TYR A 27 -1.29 -11.13 9.81
C TYR A 27 -1.42 -12.18 10.93
N PRO A 28 -1.92 -11.80 12.13
CA PRO A 28 -1.91 -12.66 13.31
C PRO A 28 -3.03 -13.70 13.27
N SER A 29 -2.91 -14.69 12.38
CA SER A 29 -3.80 -15.85 12.27
C SER A 29 -2.98 -17.13 12.23
N VAL A 30 -3.43 -18.22 12.84
CA VAL A 30 -2.75 -19.52 12.71
C VAL A 30 -3.11 -20.19 11.38
N ASP A 31 -4.33 -19.95 10.88
CA ASP A 31 -4.81 -20.45 9.60
C ASP A 31 -4.26 -19.63 8.43
N PRO A 32 -3.57 -20.25 7.45
CA PRO A 32 -3.03 -19.56 6.27
C PRO A 32 -4.12 -18.97 5.37
N LEU A 33 -5.31 -19.55 5.33
CA LEU A 33 -6.40 -19.03 4.49
C LEU A 33 -6.91 -17.69 5.03
N ASN A 34 -7.10 -17.59 6.34
CA ASN A 34 -7.46 -16.34 7.01
C ASN A 34 -6.36 -15.27 6.89
N ARG A 35 -5.08 -15.64 6.89
CA ARG A 35 -4.00 -14.69 6.58
C ARG A 35 -4.10 -14.15 5.17
N LEU A 36 -4.37 -15.01 4.18
CA LEU A 36 -4.52 -14.59 2.79
C LEU A 36 -5.72 -13.64 2.63
N TYR A 37 -6.86 -13.97 3.25
CA TYR A 37 -8.02 -13.08 3.26
C TYR A 37 -7.69 -11.74 3.91
N GLY A 38 -7.08 -11.73 5.09
CA GLY A 38 -6.65 -10.50 5.77
C GLY A 38 -5.72 -9.66 4.90
N ALA A 39 -4.73 -10.31 4.27
CA ALA A 39 -3.77 -9.66 3.39
C ALA A 39 -4.41 -8.98 2.18
N VAL A 40 -5.31 -9.68 1.48
CA VAL A 40 -5.96 -9.14 0.28
C VAL A 40 -7.02 -8.11 0.63
N PHE A 41 -7.94 -8.40 1.56
CA PHE A 41 -9.03 -7.48 1.88
C PHE A 41 -8.52 -6.18 2.48
N LEU A 42 -7.65 -6.23 3.48
CA LEU A 42 -7.13 -5.01 4.13
C LEU A 42 -6.27 -4.21 3.16
N SER A 43 -5.44 -4.86 2.34
CA SER A 43 -4.63 -4.13 1.36
C SER A 43 -5.50 -3.43 0.32
N VAL A 44 -6.56 -4.07 -0.18
CA VAL A 44 -7.50 -3.44 -1.12
C VAL A 44 -8.18 -2.23 -0.49
N PHE A 45 -8.71 -2.35 0.73
CA PHE A 45 -9.35 -1.23 1.43
C PHE A 45 -8.41 -0.05 1.64
N VAL A 46 -7.19 -0.31 2.12
CA VAL A 46 -6.18 0.73 2.34
C VAL A 46 -5.75 1.36 1.01
N THR A 47 -5.57 0.56 -0.05
CA THR A 47 -5.19 1.05 -1.39
C THR A 47 -6.26 1.97 -1.96
N ILE A 48 -7.54 1.60 -1.86
CA ILE A 48 -8.66 2.46 -2.29
C ILE A 48 -8.68 3.76 -1.48
N GLY A 49 -8.53 3.68 -0.16
CA GLY A 49 -8.47 4.86 0.70
C GLY A 49 -7.33 5.80 0.32
N MET A 50 -6.12 5.26 0.12
CA MET A 50 -4.95 6.02 -0.30
C MET A 50 -5.09 6.59 -1.71
N PHE A 51 -5.77 5.87 -2.60
CA PHE A 51 -6.06 6.36 -3.94
C PHE A 51 -6.96 7.59 -3.90
N VAL A 52 -8.10 7.51 -3.19
CA VAL A 52 -9.01 8.65 -2.99
C VAL A 52 -8.30 9.81 -2.30
N TYR A 53 -7.55 9.53 -1.23
CA TYR A 53 -6.77 10.54 -0.52
C TYR A 53 -5.74 11.24 -1.43
N SER A 54 -5.10 10.51 -2.34
CA SER A 54 -4.15 11.10 -3.29
C SER A 54 -4.84 11.97 -4.34
N LEU A 55 -6.03 11.57 -4.82
CA LEU A 55 -6.81 12.36 -5.79
C LEU A 55 -7.36 13.67 -5.21
N THR A 56 -7.53 13.77 -3.89
CA THR A 56 -7.96 15.02 -3.21
C THR A 56 -6.81 16.03 -3.01
N ALA A 57 -5.62 15.77 -3.53
CA ALA A 57 -4.49 16.69 -3.43
C ALA A 57 -4.73 17.99 -4.23
N GLN A 58 -4.31 19.13 -3.66
CA GLN A 58 -4.45 20.44 -4.31
C GLN A 58 -3.36 20.71 -5.37
N GLY A 59 -2.29 19.91 -5.37
CA GLY A 59 -1.16 20.06 -6.29
C GLY A 59 -0.47 18.74 -6.61
N TRP A 60 0.29 18.73 -7.72
CA TRP A 60 0.93 17.51 -8.24
C TRP A 60 2.00 16.94 -7.29
N GLN A 61 2.76 17.80 -6.60
CA GLN A 61 3.76 17.37 -5.62
C GLN A 61 3.12 16.61 -4.45
N GLN A 62 2.02 17.17 -3.94
CA GLN A 62 1.26 16.57 -2.84
C GLN A 62 0.62 15.25 -3.28
N MET A 63 0.11 15.17 -4.51
CA MET A 63 -0.43 13.94 -5.09
C MET A 63 0.62 12.82 -5.12
N LEU A 64 1.83 13.12 -5.61
CA LEU A 64 2.93 12.16 -5.67
C LEU A 64 3.41 11.76 -4.27
N LEU A 65 3.57 12.72 -3.35
CA LEU A 65 3.97 12.44 -1.98
C LEU A 65 2.96 11.51 -1.28
N ARG A 66 1.66 11.75 -1.45
CA ARG A 66 0.60 10.90 -0.87
C ARG A 66 0.56 9.52 -1.50
N SER A 67 0.85 9.41 -2.80
CA SER A 67 0.84 8.13 -3.52
C SER A 67 2.05 7.25 -3.18
N TYR A 68 3.23 7.85 -2.97
CA TYR A 68 4.49 7.13 -2.78
C TYR A 68 5.04 7.13 -1.35
N GLY A 69 4.66 8.10 -0.51
CA GLY A 69 5.29 8.31 0.79
C GLY A 69 4.93 7.30 1.86
N TRP A 70 3.82 6.56 1.70
CA TRP A 70 3.27 5.70 2.73
C TRP A 70 3.79 4.27 2.67
N TRP A 71 3.99 3.71 1.47
CA TRP A 71 4.31 2.30 1.29
C TRP A 71 5.75 1.88 1.63
N PRO A 72 6.76 2.77 1.73
CA PRO A 72 8.06 2.39 2.28
C PRO A 72 7.96 1.87 3.72
N ILE A 73 6.95 2.30 4.49
CA ILE A 73 6.74 1.86 5.87
C ILE A 73 6.44 0.35 5.94
N PRO A 74 5.40 -0.20 5.28
CA PRO A 74 5.14 -1.64 5.29
C PRO A 74 6.28 -2.46 4.69
N LEU A 75 7.05 -1.91 3.75
CA LEU A 75 8.25 -2.54 3.21
C LEU A 75 9.37 -2.66 4.26
N LEU A 76 9.61 -1.60 5.03
CA LEU A 76 10.58 -1.64 6.14
C LEU A 76 10.18 -2.64 7.21
N ILE A 77 8.88 -2.72 7.53
CA ILE A 77 8.35 -3.71 8.49
C ILE A 77 8.59 -5.14 7.98
N LEU A 78 8.38 -5.39 6.67
CA LEU A 78 8.67 -6.68 6.04
C LEU A 78 10.14 -7.07 6.21
N PHE A 79 11.08 -6.16 5.89
CA PHE A 79 12.51 -6.43 5.99
C PHE A 79 12.99 -6.59 7.43
N TRP A 80 12.47 -5.79 8.36
CA TRP A 80 12.85 -5.86 9.77
C TRP A 80 12.54 -7.23 10.39
N GLN A 81 11.40 -7.83 10.03
CA GLN A 81 11.01 -9.15 10.55
C GLN A 81 11.58 -10.32 9.73
N GLY A 82 11.97 -10.09 8.48
CA GLY A 82 12.58 -11.08 7.61
C GLY A 82 14.02 -11.46 7.98
N GLY A 83 14.69 -10.68 8.85
CA GLY A 83 16.07 -10.91 9.26
C GLY A 83 17.07 -10.67 8.11
N LEU A 84 17.66 -9.48 8.08
CA LEU A 84 18.98 -9.26 7.47
C LEU A 84 20.06 -9.45 8.53
#